data_AF-A0A091DFX9-F1
#
_entry.id   AF-A0A091DFX9-F1
#
_cell.length_a   1.000
_cell.length_b   1.000
_cell.length_c   1.000
_cell.angle_alpha   90.00
_cell.angle_beta   90.00
_cell.angle_gamma   90.00
#
_symmetry.space_group_name_H-M   'P 1'
#
loop_
_entity.id
_entity.type
_entity.pdbx_description
1 polymer ?
#
loop_
_entity_poly.entity_id
_entity_poly.type
_entity_poly.pdbx_seq_one_letter_code
_entity_poly.pdbx_strand_id
1 'polypeptide(L)'
;MLWESADLRLARSRGRGATPFVAMEVAVFSVVRRVEELGDLAQAHIQQLSEAAGEDDHFLIRASAALEKLKLLCGEEKECSNPSNLLELYTQAILDMTYFEENKLVDEDFPEDSSSQKVKELISFLSEPEILVRENNIHPKHCSLLGDELLECLSWRRGALLYMYCHSLTKRREWLLRKSSLLKKYLVDGISYLLQMLNYRCPFQLNEGVSFQDLDTAKLLSAGIFSDIHLLAMMYSGEMCYWGLKHCADQQPDNHEVDTGISGASCTTHKEPLDFREVGEKILKNYKMCCPCARRALKSSRPMYGAVTSFLHSLIIPNEPRFAMFGPGLEELNTSLVLSLMSSEELSPTAGLPHRQIDGIGSGVSFQLSNQHKFNILILYSTTRKERDRAREEHTSAVNKMFNLQLGDDQRRSRYSVIPQIQKVCEAVDGFIYVANAEAHKRHEWQDEFSHIMAMTDPAFGSSGRPMLVLSCISEAHVKRMPCFYLAHELHLSHLNHPWMVQDMEADTLTGFLSGIEWLLEEVESKQPR
;
A
#
# COMPACT_ATOMS: atom_id res chain seq x y z
N MET A 1 89.81 13.69 5.31
CA MET A 1 90.01 13.33 3.89
C MET A 1 88.69 13.48 3.17
N LEU A 2 88.67 14.47 2.27
CA LEU A 2 87.86 14.54 1.05
C LEU A 2 86.35 14.79 1.25
N TRP A 3 85.90 16.06 1.16
CA TRP A 3 85.58 16.84 -0.07
C TRP A 3 84.16 16.45 -0.55
N GLU A 4 83.20 17.32 -0.87
CA GLU A 4 83.04 18.76 -1.12
C GLU A 4 81.51 19.00 -1.09
N SER A 5 80.98 20.00 -0.37
CA SER A 5 80.72 21.38 -0.82
C SER A 5 79.70 21.54 -1.96
N ALA A 6 78.57 22.18 -1.64
CA ALA A 6 77.87 23.28 -2.35
C ALA A 6 76.35 23.15 -2.12
N ASP A 7 75.74 23.83 -1.14
CA ASP A 7 75.46 25.27 -1.06
C ASP A 7 74.42 25.74 -2.08
N LEU A 8 73.17 25.95 -1.62
CA LEU A 8 72.30 27.03 -2.08
C LEU A 8 71.09 27.21 -1.14
N ARG A 9 71.16 28.32 -0.41
CA ARG A 9 70.12 28.94 0.42
C ARG A 9 68.90 29.29 -0.44
N LEU A 10 67.69 29.09 0.08
CA LEU A 10 66.66 30.16 0.18
C LEU A 10 65.46 29.69 1.01
N ALA A 11 64.95 30.60 1.84
CA ALA A 11 63.87 30.37 2.80
C ALA A 11 62.57 29.83 2.16
N ARG A 12 61.97 28.81 2.80
CA ARG A 12 60.53 28.53 2.72
C ARG A 12 59.94 28.58 4.12
N SER A 13 59.32 29.70 4.44
CA SER A 13 58.16 29.71 5.32
C SER A 13 57.03 28.94 4.64
N ARG A 14 56.35 28.02 5.35
CA ARG A 14 54.90 27.74 5.28
C ARG A 14 54.51 26.43 5.96
N GLY A 15 53.44 26.51 6.75
CA GLY A 15 52.42 25.47 6.84
C GLY A 15 52.50 24.53 8.02
N ARG A 16 52.09 24.99 9.21
CA ARG A 16 51.63 24.09 10.28
C ARG A 16 50.36 23.38 9.78
N GLY A 17 50.37 22.05 9.81
CA GLY A 17 49.17 21.25 9.64
C GLY A 17 48.17 21.56 10.76
N ALA A 18 46.93 21.89 10.37
CA ALA A 18 45.84 22.04 11.32
C ALA A 18 45.46 20.67 11.89
N THR A 19 45.29 20.60 13.21
CA THR A 19 44.80 19.43 13.94
C THR A 19 43.33 19.12 13.56
N PRO A 20 42.87 17.86 13.60
CA PRO A 20 41.52 17.46 13.18
C PRO A 20 40.38 18.24 13.84
N PHE A 21 40.59 18.65 15.10
CA PHE A 21 39.62 19.42 15.88
C PHE A 21 39.39 20.83 15.32
N VAL A 22 40.45 21.49 14.84
CA VAL A 22 40.37 22.85 14.25
C VAL A 22 39.72 22.80 12.87
N ALA A 23 39.92 21.72 12.11
CA ALA A 23 39.26 21.52 10.83
C ALA A 23 37.73 21.33 10.98
N MET A 24 37.29 20.70 12.08
CA MET A 24 35.88 20.48 12.37
C MET A 24 35.16 21.76 12.80
N GLU A 25 35.77 22.57 13.67
CA GLU A 25 35.21 23.89 14.05
C GLU A 25 35.12 24.86 12.87
N VAL A 26 36.12 24.87 11.99
CA VAL A 26 36.11 25.73 10.79
C VAL A 26 35.01 25.30 9.80
N ALA A 27 34.76 24.01 9.66
CA ALA A 27 33.68 23.49 8.80
C ALA A 27 32.28 23.83 9.37
N VAL A 28 32.07 23.68 10.67
CA VAL A 28 30.78 24.05 11.33
C VAL A 28 30.52 25.55 11.22
N PHE A 29 31.53 26.40 11.45
CA PHE A 29 31.40 27.85 11.32
C PHE A 29 31.10 28.29 9.87
N SER A 30 31.59 27.54 8.87
CA SER A 30 31.27 27.75 7.45
C SER A 30 29.79 27.48 7.13
N VAL A 31 29.18 26.47 7.75
CA VAL A 31 27.77 26.11 7.51
C VAL A 31 26.84 27.17 8.06
N VAL A 32 27.04 27.57 9.32
CA VAL A 32 26.18 28.53 10.02
C VAL A 32 26.11 29.85 9.26
N ARG A 33 27.26 30.39 8.85
CA ARG A 33 27.34 31.62 8.07
C ARG A 33 26.63 31.49 6.72
N ARG A 34 26.79 30.35 6.05
CA ARG A 34 26.18 30.14 4.72
C ARG A 34 24.66 30.01 4.83
N VAL A 35 24.17 29.30 5.84
CA VAL A 35 22.73 29.18 6.14
C VAL A 35 22.12 30.53 6.50
N GLU A 36 22.85 31.37 7.25
CA GLU A 36 22.43 32.75 7.54
C GLU A 36 22.33 33.62 6.28
N GLU A 37 23.37 33.62 5.43
CA GLU A 37 23.37 34.37 4.16
C GLU A 37 22.23 33.96 3.23
N LEU A 38 21.96 32.66 3.12
CA LEU A 38 20.87 32.11 2.30
C LEU A 38 19.50 32.36 2.95
N GLY A 39 19.42 32.31 4.28
CA GLY A 39 18.23 32.69 5.04
C GLY A 39 17.82 34.14 4.80
N ASP A 40 18.76 35.09 4.78
CA ASP A 40 18.48 36.49 4.47
C ASP A 40 17.98 36.66 3.01
N LEU A 41 18.54 35.91 2.05
CA LEU A 41 18.07 35.91 0.66
C LEU A 41 16.66 35.34 0.52
N ALA A 42 16.37 34.22 1.20
CA ALA A 42 15.04 33.62 1.22
C ALA A 42 14.01 34.56 1.86
N GLN A 43 14.38 35.26 2.94
CA GLN A 43 13.51 36.24 3.61
C GLN A 43 13.16 37.40 2.67
N ALA A 44 14.15 37.92 1.93
CA ALA A 44 13.91 38.97 0.94
C ALA A 44 12.95 38.51 -0.18
N HIS A 45 13.06 37.26 -0.62
CA HIS A 45 12.14 36.69 -1.60
C HIS A 45 10.73 36.53 -1.02
N ILE A 46 10.59 35.99 0.20
CA ILE A 46 9.28 35.86 0.88
C ILE A 46 8.59 37.21 1.01
N GLN A 47 9.32 38.28 1.35
CA GLN A 47 8.76 39.62 1.44
C GLN A 47 8.16 40.09 0.10
N GLN A 48 8.86 39.86 -1.02
CA GLN A 48 8.35 40.18 -2.35
C GLN A 48 7.10 39.37 -2.70
N LEU A 49 7.05 38.10 -2.29
CA LEU A 49 5.89 37.23 -2.51
C LEU A 49 4.67 37.68 -1.69
N SER A 50 4.88 38.04 -0.41
CA SER A 50 3.82 38.52 0.47
C SER A 50 3.19 39.83 -0.03
N GLU A 51 4.01 40.74 -0.54
CA GLU A 51 3.53 42.00 -1.14
C GLU A 51 2.67 41.75 -2.40
N ALA A 52 3.01 40.72 -3.17
CA ALA A 52 2.27 40.35 -4.38
C ALA A 52 0.99 39.55 -4.11
N ALA A 53 0.95 38.77 -3.03
CA ALA A 53 -0.13 37.83 -2.70
C ALA A 53 -1.19 38.41 -1.73
N GLY A 54 -0.85 39.50 -1.03
CA GLY A 54 -1.56 39.95 0.16
C GLY A 54 -0.91 39.33 1.41
N GLU A 55 -0.69 40.14 2.46
CA GLU A 55 0.19 39.82 3.60
C GLU A 55 -0.26 38.64 4.50
N ASP A 56 -1.37 37.97 4.17
CA ASP A 56 -2.05 37.01 5.05
C ASP A 56 -1.86 35.53 4.66
N ASP A 57 -0.96 35.19 3.71
CA ASP A 57 -0.73 33.79 3.34
C ASP A 57 -0.03 32.99 4.45
N HIS A 58 -0.68 31.92 4.89
CA HIS A 58 -0.22 31.12 6.03
C HIS A 58 1.15 30.45 5.77
N PHE A 59 1.47 30.05 4.54
CA PHE A 59 2.76 29.40 4.24
C PHE A 59 3.90 30.42 4.25
N LEU A 60 3.69 31.60 3.67
CA LEU A 60 4.69 32.68 3.69
C LEU A 60 4.94 33.20 5.11
N ILE A 61 3.89 33.33 5.93
CA ILE A 61 4.01 33.70 7.34
C ILE A 61 4.83 32.65 8.11
N ARG A 62 4.55 31.36 7.89
CA ARG A 62 5.29 30.26 8.54
C ARG A 62 6.76 30.23 8.11
N ALA A 63 7.03 30.42 6.82
CA ALA A 63 8.39 30.47 6.28
C ALA A 63 9.18 31.63 6.88
N SER A 64 8.59 32.83 6.92
CA SER A 64 9.17 34.03 7.54
C SER A 64 9.46 33.80 9.03
N ALA A 65 8.51 33.23 9.78
CA ALA A 65 8.70 32.91 11.20
C ALA A 65 9.85 31.90 11.44
N ALA A 66 10.04 30.93 10.55
CA ALA A 66 11.15 29.98 10.63
C ALA A 66 12.51 30.66 10.39
N LEU A 67 12.59 31.59 9.43
CA LEU A 67 13.80 32.35 9.15
C LEU A 67 14.15 33.37 10.24
N GLU A 68 13.15 34.02 10.84
CA GLU A 68 13.37 34.89 12.01
C GLU A 68 13.93 34.09 13.20
N LYS A 69 13.37 32.90 13.45
CA LYS A 69 13.90 31.99 14.47
C LYS A 69 15.33 31.54 14.15
N LEU A 70 15.64 31.26 12.89
CA LEU A 70 16.98 30.93 12.44
C LEU A 70 17.96 32.08 12.70
N LYS A 71 17.56 33.31 12.37
CA LYS A 71 18.36 34.52 12.57
C LYS A 71 18.69 34.78 14.05
N LEU A 72 17.72 34.58 14.94
CA LEU A 72 17.94 34.67 16.39
C LEU A 72 18.99 33.65 16.87
N LEU A 73 18.90 32.40 16.39
CA LEU A 73 19.83 31.33 16.74
C LEU A 73 21.24 31.51 16.14
N CYS A 74 21.40 32.30 15.09
CA CYS A 74 22.70 32.71 14.56
C CYS A 74 23.33 33.87 15.37
N GLY A 75 22.51 34.69 16.05
CA GLY A 75 22.94 35.86 16.80
C GLY A 75 23.34 35.60 18.27
N GLU A 76 22.78 34.57 18.91
CA GLU A 76 23.13 34.16 20.27
C GLU A 76 24.49 33.42 20.30
N GLU A 77 25.34 33.72 21.30
CA GLU A 77 26.74 33.27 21.49
C GLU A 77 27.26 32.18 20.53
N LYS A 78 28.22 32.58 19.66
CA LYS A 78 28.86 31.86 18.54
C LYS A 78 29.45 30.46 18.83
N GLU A 79 29.30 29.92 20.04
CA GLU A 79 29.85 28.65 20.49
C GLU A 79 28.80 27.52 20.62
N CYS A 80 27.49 27.75 20.43
CA CYS A 80 26.47 26.72 20.70
C CYS A 80 25.33 26.53 19.67
N SER A 81 25.36 27.13 18.48
CA SER A 81 24.31 26.90 17.48
C SER A 81 24.46 25.52 16.82
N ASN A 82 23.52 24.60 17.09
CA ASN A 82 23.51 23.28 16.44
C ASN A 82 23.23 23.44 14.93
N PRO A 83 24.19 23.12 14.02
CA PRO A 83 24.01 23.30 12.59
C PRO A 83 22.85 22.48 12.02
N SER A 84 22.48 21.36 12.66
CA SER A 84 21.31 20.56 12.31
C SER A 84 20.01 21.38 12.46
N ASN A 85 19.84 22.05 13.60
CA ASN A 85 18.63 22.83 13.89
C ASN A 85 18.48 24.04 12.96
N LEU A 86 19.60 24.71 12.64
CA LEU A 86 19.60 25.85 11.72
C LEU A 86 19.23 25.39 10.31
N LEU A 87 19.80 24.27 9.86
CA LEU A 87 19.51 23.71 8.55
C LEU A 87 18.07 23.19 8.45
N GLU A 88 17.52 22.61 9.52
CA GLU A 88 16.11 22.21 9.59
C GLU A 88 15.17 23.41 9.45
N LEU A 89 15.42 24.50 10.19
CA LEU A 89 14.62 25.74 10.08
C LEU A 89 14.72 26.34 8.67
N TYR A 90 15.92 26.35 8.09
CA TYR A 90 16.12 26.81 6.72
C TYR A 90 15.33 25.95 5.73
N THR A 91 15.44 24.63 5.85
CA THR A 91 14.75 23.67 4.98
C THR A 91 13.24 23.83 5.08
N GLN A 92 12.70 24.01 6.29
CA GLN A 92 11.27 24.25 6.50
C GLN A 92 10.80 25.53 5.80
N ALA A 93 11.56 26.63 5.91
CA ALA A 93 11.24 27.87 5.22
C ALA A 93 11.24 27.71 3.70
N ILE A 94 12.23 26.99 3.15
CA ILE A 94 12.28 26.69 1.71
C ILE A 94 11.09 25.83 1.28
N LEU A 95 10.72 24.82 2.07
CA LEU A 95 9.57 23.96 1.77
C LEU A 95 8.26 24.75 1.75
N ASP A 96 8.00 25.60 2.75
CA ASP A 96 6.79 26.42 2.83
C ASP A 96 6.73 27.49 1.73
N MET A 97 7.84 28.21 1.49
CA MET A 97 7.94 29.23 0.43
C MET A 97 7.70 28.62 -0.95
N THR A 98 8.40 27.53 -1.27
CA THR A 98 8.24 26.86 -2.57
C THR A 98 6.85 26.24 -2.71
N TYR A 99 6.21 25.78 -1.62
CA TYR A 99 4.86 25.21 -1.67
C TYR A 99 3.84 26.25 -2.13
N PHE A 100 3.93 27.48 -1.60
CA PHE A 100 3.12 28.59 -2.04
C PHE A 100 3.26 28.84 -3.55
N GLU A 101 4.50 28.95 -4.05
CA GLU A 101 4.74 29.24 -5.47
C GLU A 101 4.35 28.09 -6.40
N GLU A 102 4.54 26.84 -5.97
CA GLU A 102 4.11 25.67 -6.71
C GLU A 102 2.60 25.60 -6.87
N ASN A 103 1.84 25.88 -5.81
CA ASN A 103 0.37 25.91 -5.90
C ASN A 103 -0.10 26.97 -6.90
N LYS A 104 0.54 28.15 -6.90
CA LYS A 104 0.24 29.18 -7.89
C LYS A 104 0.46 28.71 -9.33
N LEU A 105 1.56 27.99 -9.59
CA LEU A 105 1.81 27.40 -10.92
C LEU A 105 0.76 26.36 -11.30
N VAL A 106 0.29 25.57 -10.33
CA VAL A 106 -0.78 24.58 -10.55
C VAL A 106 -2.11 25.26 -10.84
N ASP A 107 -2.48 26.28 -10.07
CA ASP A 107 -3.72 27.05 -10.25
C ASP A 107 -3.76 27.77 -11.61
N GLU A 108 -2.61 28.20 -12.10
CA GLU A 108 -2.46 28.84 -13.43
C GLU A 108 -2.24 27.82 -14.58
N ASP A 109 -2.28 26.51 -14.32
CA ASP A 109 -1.98 25.41 -15.25
C ASP A 109 -0.66 25.60 -16.02
N PHE A 110 0.41 25.97 -15.30
CA PHE A 110 1.78 26.11 -15.79
C PHE A 110 1.89 26.97 -17.08
N PRO A 111 1.68 28.29 -17.04
CA PRO A 111 1.73 29.17 -18.21
C PRO A 111 3.01 29.01 -19.04
N GLU A 112 2.88 28.95 -20.38
CA GLU A 112 3.96 28.54 -21.29
C GLU A 112 5.19 29.46 -21.26
N ASP A 113 4.98 30.77 -21.10
CA ASP A 113 6.04 31.78 -21.21
C ASP A 113 6.95 31.85 -19.98
N SER A 114 6.43 31.56 -18.78
CA SER A 114 7.14 31.75 -17.50
C SER A 114 7.49 30.44 -16.78
N SER A 115 6.71 29.38 -16.98
CA SER A 115 6.82 28.16 -16.15
C SER A 115 8.16 27.45 -16.26
N SER A 116 8.77 27.41 -17.46
CA SER A 116 10.05 26.70 -17.60
C SER A 116 11.15 27.33 -16.76
N GLN A 117 11.18 28.65 -16.63
CA GLN A 117 12.18 29.33 -15.81
C GLN A 117 11.83 29.20 -14.33
N LYS A 118 10.54 29.34 -13.99
CA LYS A 118 10.09 29.25 -12.61
C LYS A 118 10.29 27.86 -12.00
N VAL A 119 10.00 26.79 -12.76
CA VAL A 119 10.25 25.40 -12.32
C VAL A 119 11.74 25.17 -12.06
N LYS A 120 12.64 25.68 -12.91
CA LYS A 120 14.09 25.56 -12.68
C LYS A 120 14.54 26.28 -11.41
N GLU A 121 14.00 27.47 -11.17
CA GLU A 121 14.26 28.25 -9.96
C GLU A 121 13.80 27.50 -8.70
N LEU A 122 12.57 26.98 -8.69
CA LEU A 122 12.02 26.20 -7.57
C LEU A 122 12.82 24.92 -7.30
N ILE A 123 13.22 24.19 -8.34
CA ILE A 123 14.09 23.02 -8.20
C ILE A 123 15.45 23.41 -7.62
N SER A 124 15.99 24.59 -7.96
CA SER A 124 17.23 25.10 -7.37
C SER A 124 17.06 25.35 -5.87
N PHE A 125 16.00 26.06 -5.46
CA PHE A 125 15.71 26.29 -4.05
C PHE A 125 15.55 24.98 -3.27
N LEU A 126 14.74 24.04 -3.79
CA LEU A 126 14.55 22.72 -3.17
C LEU A 126 15.81 21.86 -3.10
N SER A 127 16.82 22.13 -3.94
CA SER A 127 18.09 21.40 -3.91
C SER A 127 19.12 22.02 -2.97
N GLU A 128 18.93 23.27 -2.58
CA GLU A 128 19.90 24.05 -1.82
C GLU A 128 20.20 23.46 -0.42
N PRO A 129 19.21 23.01 0.37
CA PRO A 129 19.49 22.35 1.65
C PRO A 129 20.38 21.11 1.51
N GLU A 130 20.16 20.28 0.49
CA GLU A 130 20.98 19.09 0.22
C GLU A 130 22.40 19.43 -0.21
N ILE A 131 22.56 20.51 -0.99
CA ILE A 131 23.88 21.03 -1.40
C ILE A 131 24.66 21.47 -0.16
N LEU A 132 24.02 22.20 0.75
CA LEU A 132 24.63 22.62 2.01
C LEU A 132 25.08 21.42 2.86
N VAL A 133 24.30 20.34 2.95
CA VAL A 133 24.74 19.12 3.65
C VAL A 133 25.98 18.53 2.98
N ARG A 134 25.99 18.44 1.65
CA ARG A 134 27.07 17.78 0.89
C ARG A 134 28.39 18.54 0.94
N GLU A 135 28.35 19.85 0.84
CA GLU A 135 29.54 20.72 0.88
C GLU A 135 30.29 20.64 2.22
N ASN A 136 29.62 20.19 3.29
CA ASN A 136 30.15 20.19 4.66
C ASN A 136 30.55 18.80 5.19
N ASN A 137 30.26 17.71 4.47
CA ASN A 137 30.58 16.34 4.91
C ASN A 137 32.05 15.98 4.67
N ILE A 138 32.92 16.20 5.68
CA ILE A 138 34.30 15.70 5.70
C ILE A 138 34.38 14.18 5.96
N HIS A 139 33.31 13.55 6.48
CA HIS A 139 33.23 12.09 6.65
C HIS A 139 31.87 11.49 6.25
N PRO A 140 31.83 10.53 5.31
CA PRO A 140 30.58 10.01 4.72
C PRO A 140 29.79 8.99 5.59
N LYS A 141 30.15 8.78 6.87
CA LYS A 141 29.62 7.63 7.64
C LYS A 141 28.74 7.94 8.84
N HIS A 142 28.59 9.18 9.29
CA HIS A 142 27.80 9.46 10.49
C HIS A 142 27.05 10.79 10.38
N CYS A 143 25.71 10.70 10.47
CA CYS A 143 24.72 11.78 10.56
C CYS A 143 24.52 12.62 9.29
N SER A 144 23.41 12.40 8.59
CA SER A 144 22.83 13.44 7.74
C SER A 144 22.40 14.58 8.67
N LEU A 145 23.00 15.78 8.50
CA LEU A 145 22.56 17.00 9.20
C LEU A 145 21.08 17.31 8.97
N LEU A 146 20.51 16.72 7.91
CA LEU A 146 19.10 16.73 7.60
C LEU A 146 18.53 15.33 7.81
N GLY A 147 17.50 15.16 8.65
CA GLY A 147 16.88 13.85 8.86
C GLY A 147 16.29 13.25 7.58
N ASP A 148 16.19 11.90 7.54
CA ASP A 148 15.67 11.16 6.37
C ASP A 148 14.29 11.65 5.92
N GLU A 149 13.44 12.10 6.86
CA GLU A 149 12.10 12.61 6.55
C GLU A 149 12.12 13.89 5.71
N LEU A 150 13.04 14.81 6.00
CA LEU A 150 13.18 16.05 5.24
C LEU A 150 13.82 15.80 3.87
N LEU A 151 14.79 14.90 3.79
CA LEU A 151 15.40 14.50 2.50
C LEU A 151 14.40 13.79 1.58
N GLU A 152 13.58 12.91 2.16
CA GLU A 152 12.45 12.30 1.49
C GLU A 152 11.47 13.36 0.99
N CYS A 153 11.11 14.33 1.83
CA CYS A 153 10.21 15.43 1.47
C CYS A 153 10.76 16.30 0.33
N LEU A 154 12.03 16.71 0.39
CA LEU A 154 12.67 17.51 -0.68
C LEU A 154 12.69 16.75 -2.01
N SER A 155 12.94 15.45 -1.97
CA SER A 155 12.95 14.58 -3.15
C SER A 155 11.54 14.37 -3.70
N TRP A 156 10.56 14.17 -2.83
CA TRP A 156 9.15 14.14 -3.19
C TRP A 156 8.73 15.43 -3.90
N ARG A 157 8.98 16.59 -3.29
CA ARG A 157 8.55 17.91 -3.79
C ARG A 157 9.15 18.21 -5.17
N ARG A 158 10.44 17.94 -5.38
CA ARG A 158 11.09 18.08 -6.70
C ARG A 158 10.50 17.15 -7.74
N GLY A 159 10.30 15.87 -7.39
CA GLY A 159 9.71 14.87 -8.28
C GLY A 159 8.27 15.20 -8.67
N ALA A 160 7.44 15.60 -7.70
CA ALA A 160 6.06 15.98 -7.90
C ALA A 160 5.93 17.26 -8.74
N LEU A 161 6.75 18.27 -8.50
CA LEU A 161 6.77 19.50 -9.32
C LEU A 161 7.09 19.18 -10.78
N LEU A 162 8.10 18.36 -11.03
CA LEU A 162 8.45 17.93 -12.40
C LEU A 162 7.36 17.06 -13.03
N TYR A 163 6.70 16.20 -12.26
CA TYR A 163 5.55 15.44 -12.72
C TYR A 163 4.42 16.37 -13.19
N MET A 164 3.99 17.31 -12.33
CA MET A 164 2.89 18.24 -12.65
C MET A 164 3.24 19.10 -13.88
N TYR A 165 4.48 19.59 -13.96
CA TYR A 165 4.92 20.35 -15.12
C TYR A 165 4.94 19.50 -16.39
N CYS A 166 5.50 18.29 -16.36
CA CYS A 166 5.50 17.36 -17.50
C CYS A 166 4.07 17.00 -17.92
N HIS A 167 3.16 16.81 -16.96
CA HIS A 167 1.76 16.55 -17.22
C HIS A 167 1.12 17.67 -18.06
N SER A 168 1.28 18.94 -17.67
CA SER A 168 0.77 20.08 -18.45
C SER A 168 1.45 20.18 -19.83
N LEU A 169 2.76 19.89 -19.93
CA LEU A 169 3.47 19.86 -21.22
C LEU A 169 2.97 18.75 -22.16
N THR A 170 2.63 17.57 -21.64
CA THR A 170 2.14 16.46 -22.49
C THR A 170 0.79 16.75 -23.14
N LYS A 171 0.02 17.70 -22.61
CA LYS A 171 -1.22 18.20 -23.22
C LYS A 171 -0.97 19.15 -24.40
N ARG A 172 0.22 19.75 -24.48
CA ARG A 172 0.59 20.78 -25.48
C ARG A 172 1.31 20.16 -26.69
N ARG A 173 0.54 19.71 -27.68
CA ARG A 173 1.07 19.01 -28.88
C ARG A 173 2.15 19.80 -29.63
N GLU A 174 1.99 21.11 -29.81
CA GLU A 174 2.95 21.93 -30.56
C GLU A 174 4.31 22.07 -29.86
N TRP A 175 4.29 22.16 -28.54
CA TRP A 175 5.50 22.25 -27.72
C TRP A 175 6.30 20.94 -27.76
N LEU A 176 5.61 19.79 -27.67
CA LEU A 176 6.23 18.46 -27.74
C LEU A 176 7.04 18.25 -29.04
N LEU A 177 6.52 18.73 -30.17
CA LEU A 177 7.19 18.64 -31.46
C LEU A 177 8.52 19.42 -31.50
N ARG A 178 8.61 20.53 -30.75
CA ARG A 178 9.77 21.44 -30.78
C ARG A 178 10.81 21.14 -29.70
N LYS A 179 10.39 20.59 -28.55
CA LYS A 179 11.23 20.50 -27.33
C LYS A 179 11.22 19.11 -26.67
N SER A 180 11.08 18.06 -27.47
CA SER A 180 11.03 16.66 -26.99
C SER A 180 12.27 16.23 -26.20
N SER A 181 13.47 16.75 -26.51
CA SER A 181 14.71 16.49 -25.74
C SER A 181 14.68 17.11 -24.34
N LEU A 182 14.08 18.30 -24.21
CA LEU A 182 13.93 18.97 -22.92
C LEU A 182 12.90 18.24 -22.04
N LEU A 183 11.80 17.74 -22.63
CA LEU A 183 10.87 16.86 -21.93
C LEU A 183 11.58 15.63 -21.36
N LYS A 184 12.40 14.96 -22.18
CA LYS A 184 13.15 13.77 -21.76
C LYS A 184 14.00 14.06 -20.54
N LYS A 185 14.68 15.21 -20.51
CA LYS A 185 15.47 15.64 -19.34
C LYS A 185 14.60 15.78 -18.09
N TYR A 186 13.48 16.51 -18.17
CA TYR A 186 12.58 16.68 -17.03
C TYR A 186 11.97 15.36 -16.54
N LEU A 187 11.66 14.44 -17.45
CA LEU A 187 11.18 13.11 -17.10
C LEU A 187 12.24 12.32 -16.32
N VAL A 188 13.48 12.29 -16.82
CA VAL A 188 14.60 11.57 -16.18
C VAL A 188 14.90 12.16 -14.79
N ASP A 189 14.95 13.49 -14.68
CA ASP A 189 15.21 14.17 -13.41
C ASP A 189 14.08 13.90 -12.41
N GLY A 190 12.81 14.02 -12.83
CA GLY A 190 11.65 13.77 -11.97
C GLY A 190 11.57 12.34 -11.48
N ILE A 191 11.77 11.35 -12.35
CA ILE A 191 11.82 9.93 -11.95
C ILE A 191 12.98 9.70 -10.98
N SER A 192 14.14 10.31 -11.22
CA SER A 192 15.30 10.16 -10.33
C SER A 192 15.00 10.67 -8.92
N TYR A 193 14.34 11.82 -8.77
CA TYR A 193 13.95 12.35 -7.46
C TYR A 193 12.90 11.48 -6.77
N LEU A 194 11.89 10.97 -7.49
CA LEU A 194 10.90 10.07 -6.93
C LEU A 194 11.51 8.73 -6.49
N LEU A 195 12.48 8.20 -7.25
CA LEU A 195 13.23 7.02 -6.85
C LEU A 195 14.12 7.28 -5.63
N GLN A 196 14.73 8.46 -5.52
CA GLN A 196 15.47 8.85 -4.31
C GLN A 196 14.56 8.91 -3.09
N MET A 197 13.39 9.55 -3.23
CA MET A 197 12.35 9.62 -2.20
C MET A 197 12.02 8.22 -1.63
N LEU A 198 11.75 7.25 -2.51
CA LEU A 198 11.43 5.87 -2.12
C LEU A 198 12.57 5.10 -1.43
N ASN A 199 13.80 5.62 -1.43
CA ASN A 199 14.99 4.94 -0.90
C ASN A 199 15.61 5.63 0.34
N TYR A 200 15.07 6.75 0.84
CA TYR A 200 15.63 7.40 2.03
C TYR A 200 15.41 6.59 3.30
N ARG A 201 14.23 5.97 3.46
CA ARG A 201 13.94 5.12 4.62
C ARG A 201 14.34 3.69 4.35
N CYS A 202 14.99 3.06 5.32
CA CYS A 202 15.25 1.62 5.28
C CYS A 202 13.96 0.84 5.57
N PRO A 203 13.64 -0.22 4.80
CA PRO A 203 12.52 -1.10 5.10
C PRO A 203 12.65 -1.71 6.50
N PHE A 204 11.54 -1.80 7.24
CA PHE A 204 11.56 -2.39 8.57
C PHE A 204 11.85 -3.90 8.51
N GLN A 205 12.83 -4.36 9.27
CA GLN A 205 13.01 -5.78 9.53
C GLN A 205 11.92 -6.24 10.50
N LEU A 206 11.04 -7.14 10.05
CA LEU A 206 10.03 -7.78 10.87
C LEU A 206 10.73 -8.75 11.85
N ASN A 207 11.30 -8.22 12.93
CA ASN A 207 11.85 -9.05 14.00
C ASN A 207 10.71 -9.68 14.82
N GLU A 208 10.92 -10.92 15.29
CA GLU A 208 9.95 -11.76 16.01
C GLU A 208 9.37 -11.16 17.32
N GLY A 209 9.84 -9.98 17.75
CA GLY A 209 9.43 -9.33 19.00
C GLY A 209 8.36 -8.23 18.87
N VAL A 210 7.89 -7.89 17.67
CA VAL A 210 6.89 -6.82 17.46
C VAL A 210 5.57 -7.42 16.98
N SER A 211 4.55 -7.36 17.84
CA SER A 211 3.18 -7.77 17.49
C SER A 211 2.52 -6.67 16.66
N PHE A 212 2.40 -6.87 15.35
CA PHE A 212 1.59 -6.00 14.49
C PHE A 212 0.11 -6.39 14.60
N GLN A 213 -0.77 -5.41 14.82
CA GLN A 213 -2.22 -5.63 14.84
C GLN A 213 -2.78 -5.90 13.44
N ASP A 214 -2.15 -5.34 12.40
CA ASP A 214 -2.49 -5.53 11.00
C ASP A 214 -1.29 -6.06 10.20
N LEU A 215 -1.45 -7.29 9.68
CA LEU A 215 -0.43 -7.97 8.88
C LEU A 215 -0.18 -7.26 7.54
N ASP A 216 -1.18 -6.58 6.98
CA ASP A 216 -1.03 -5.91 5.70
C ASP A 216 -0.26 -4.60 5.82
N THR A 217 -0.47 -3.84 6.88
CA THR A 217 0.39 -2.70 7.25
C THR A 217 1.84 -3.16 7.50
N ALA A 218 2.05 -4.26 8.24
CA ALA A 218 3.38 -4.81 8.47
C ALA A 218 4.11 -5.17 7.16
N LYS A 219 3.40 -5.76 6.19
CA LYS A 219 3.95 -6.06 4.86
C LYS A 219 4.33 -4.80 4.09
N LEU A 220 3.50 -3.76 4.09
CA LEU A 220 3.80 -2.49 3.42
C LEU A 220 5.07 -1.85 4.01
N LEU A 221 5.16 -1.80 5.34
CA LEU A 221 6.34 -1.29 6.05
C LEU A 221 7.60 -2.11 5.76
N SER A 222 7.48 -3.44 5.69
CA SER A 222 8.59 -4.32 5.30
C SER A 222 9.01 -4.17 3.83
N ALA A 223 8.12 -3.66 2.99
CA ALA A 223 8.39 -3.33 1.58
C ALA A 223 8.92 -1.90 1.40
N GLY A 224 9.12 -1.15 2.48
CA GLY A 224 9.58 0.24 2.43
C GLY A 224 8.49 1.25 2.04
N ILE A 225 7.22 0.95 2.35
CA ILE A 225 6.08 1.80 2.01
C ILE A 225 5.48 2.33 3.31
N PHE A 226 5.67 3.62 3.55
CA PHE A 226 5.39 4.24 4.84
C PHE A 226 4.18 5.19 4.81
N SER A 227 3.73 5.59 3.61
CA SER A 227 2.62 6.53 3.43
C SER A 227 1.94 6.37 2.08
N ASP A 228 0.76 6.98 1.93
CA ASP A 228 0.09 7.18 0.66
C ASP A 228 0.94 7.95 -0.37
N ILE A 229 1.80 8.86 0.09
CA ILE A 229 2.77 9.58 -0.75
C ILE A 229 3.73 8.63 -1.47
N HIS A 230 4.15 7.52 -0.85
CA HIS A 230 4.98 6.52 -1.52
C HIS A 230 4.25 5.87 -2.70
N LEU A 231 2.95 5.59 -2.54
CA LEU A 231 2.13 5.04 -3.62
C LEU A 231 1.92 6.07 -4.73
N LEU A 232 1.74 7.33 -4.37
CA LEU A 232 1.63 8.44 -5.31
C LEU A 232 2.94 8.63 -6.11
N ALA A 233 4.10 8.52 -5.46
CA ALA A 233 5.42 8.55 -6.11
C ALA A 233 5.61 7.42 -7.11
N MET A 234 5.17 6.20 -6.78
CA MET A 234 5.18 5.09 -7.72
C MET A 234 4.26 5.34 -8.92
N MET A 235 3.06 5.88 -8.70
CA MET A 235 2.13 6.21 -9.79
C MET A 235 2.72 7.29 -10.72
N TYR A 236 3.21 8.40 -10.15
CA TYR A 236 3.82 9.50 -10.91
C TYR A 236 5.02 9.02 -11.73
N SER A 237 5.90 8.23 -11.12
CA SER A 237 7.06 7.66 -11.81
C SER A 237 6.64 6.75 -12.97
N GLY A 238 5.62 5.91 -12.77
CA GLY A 238 5.09 5.03 -13.81
C GLY A 238 4.50 5.79 -15.00
N GLU A 239 3.74 6.86 -14.72
CA GLU A 239 3.16 7.70 -15.77
C GLU A 239 4.23 8.50 -16.53
N MET A 240 5.25 9.03 -15.82
CA MET A 240 6.40 9.68 -16.46
C MET A 240 7.19 8.71 -17.35
N CYS A 241 7.36 7.45 -16.91
CA CYS A 241 7.96 6.40 -17.74
C CYS A 241 7.13 6.16 -19.01
N TYR A 242 5.80 6.10 -18.88
CA TYR A 242 4.90 5.98 -20.03
C TYR A 242 5.03 7.15 -21.00
N TRP A 243 5.08 8.39 -20.51
CA TRP A 243 5.32 9.56 -21.37
C TRP A 243 6.69 9.52 -22.04
N GLY A 244 7.73 9.08 -21.35
CA GLY A 244 9.07 8.88 -21.92
C GLY A 244 9.06 7.88 -23.07
N LEU A 245 8.39 6.74 -22.89
CA LEU A 245 8.23 5.74 -23.96
C LEU A 245 7.37 6.25 -25.12
N LYS A 246 6.33 7.03 -24.84
CA LYS A 246 5.40 7.51 -25.86
C LYS A 246 5.96 8.66 -26.69
N HIS A 247 6.72 9.56 -26.08
CA HIS A 247 7.11 10.84 -26.67
C HIS A 247 8.61 10.96 -26.94
N CYS A 248 9.45 10.08 -26.37
CA CYS A 248 10.91 10.17 -26.47
C CYS A 248 11.58 8.91 -27.09
N ALA A 249 10.81 7.93 -27.59
CA ALA A 249 11.34 6.66 -28.11
C ALA A 249 12.16 6.76 -29.40
N ASP A 250 12.01 7.84 -30.18
CA ASP A 250 12.64 7.97 -31.50
C ASP A 250 13.97 8.76 -31.51
N GLN A 251 14.50 9.15 -30.35
CA GLN A 251 15.73 9.95 -30.30
C GLN A 251 16.98 9.07 -30.26
N GLN A 252 17.66 8.95 -31.41
CA GLN A 252 19.09 8.61 -31.43
C GLN A 252 19.89 9.64 -30.61
N PRO A 253 21.02 9.25 -30.00
CA PRO A 253 21.87 10.19 -29.28
C PRO A 253 22.38 11.25 -30.26
N ASP A 254 21.88 12.49 -30.13
CA ASP A 254 22.42 13.62 -30.87
C ASP A 254 23.87 13.87 -30.43
N ASN A 255 24.79 13.51 -31.30
CA ASN A 255 26.15 14.03 -31.32
C ASN A 255 26.08 15.49 -31.81
N HIS A 256 25.74 16.44 -30.94
CA HIS A 256 26.11 17.82 -31.16
C HIS A 256 26.58 18.51 -29.87
N GLU A 257 27.81 18.97 -29.96
CA GLU A 257 28.65 19.60 -28.95
C GLU A 257 28.10 20.94 -28.44
N VAL A 258 28.30 21.14 -27.13
CA VAL A 258 28.67 22.38 -26.44
C VAL A 258 27.71 23.57 -26.55
N ASP A 259 27.01 23.85 -25.44
CA ASP A 259 27.06 25.21 -24.90
C ASP A 259 27.49 25.17 -23.43
N THR A 260 28.43 26.04 -23.11
CA THR A 260 29.25 26.02 -21.89
C THR A 260 28.60 26.91 -20.85
N GLY A 261 28.23 26.35 -19.69
CA GLY A 261 27.84 27.18 -18.54
C GLY A 261 27.26 26.40 -17.37
N ILE A 262 28.01 26.39 -16.26
CA ILE A 262 27.65 25.97 -14.90
C ILE A 262 27.79 24.46 -14.65
N SER A 263 29.06 24.06 -14.49
CA SER A 263 29.48 22.88 -13.75
C SER A 263 29.48 23.20 -12.26
N GLY A 264 28.70 22.45 -11.47
CA GLY A 264 28.68 22.48 -10.01
C GLY A 264 28.25 21.12 -9.46
N ALA A 265 29.23 20.27 -9.16
CA ALA A 265 29.16 19.03 -8.37
C ALA A 265 28.28 17.86 -8.90
N SER A 266 28.63 17.32 -10.07
CA SER A 266 28.31 15.93 -10.42
C SER A 266 29.48 15.02 -10.06
N CYS A 267 29.24 14.07 -9.15
CA CYS A 267 30.14 12.94 -8.95
C CYS A 267 30.05 12.06 -10.21
N THR A 268 31.11 12.06 -11.02
CA THR A 268 31.22 11.27 -12.26
C THR A 268 31.26 9.78 -11.94
N THR A 269 30.08 9.18 -11.86
CA THR A 269 29.86 7.77 -12.21
C THR A 269 29.13 7.80 -13.54
N HIS A 270 29.57 7.01 -14.51
CA HIS A 270 28.84 6.79 -15.76
C HIS A 270 27.44 6.27 -15.40
N LYS A 271 26.45 7.16 -15.24
CA LYS A 271 25.06 6.78 -15.08
C LYS A 271 24.60 6.26 -16.42
N GLU A 272 24.34 4.96 -16.50
CA GLU A 272 23.61 4.38 -17.61
C GLU A 272 22.34 5.21 -17.86
N PRO A 273 22.00 5.47 -19.14
CA PRO A 273 20.79 6.23 -19.46
C PRO A 273 19.59 5.51 -18.84
N LEU A 274 18.74 6.27 -18.15
CA LEU A 274 17.54 5.75 -17.49
C LEU A 274 16.65 5.06 -18.54
N ASP A 275 16.44 3.76 -18.39
CA ASP A 275 15.52 3.00 -19.22
C ASP A 275 14.09 3.13 -18.67
N PHE A 276 13.26 3.90 -19.38
CA PHE A 276 11.86 4.12 -19.01
C PHE A 276 11.05 2.82 -18.94
N ARG A 277 11.35 1.82 -19.77
CA ARG A 277 10.64 0.54 -19.76
C ARG A 277 11.00 -0.25 -18.52
N GLU A 278 12.28 -0.42 -18.24
CA GLU A 278 12.76 -1.19 -17.09
C GLU A 278 12.25 -0.57 -15.78
N VAL A 279 12.43 0.74 -15.62
CA VAL A 279 11.99 1.46 -14.42
C VAL A 279 10.47 1.40 -14.29
N GLY A 280 9.73 1.63 -15.37
CA GLY A 280 8.26 1.58 -15.38
C GLY A 280 7.72 0.20 -15.00
N GLU A 281 8.30 -0.88 -15.52
CA GLU A 281 7.92 -2.25 -15.18
C GLU A 281 8.18 -2.58 -13.71
N LYS A 282 9.35 -2.18 -13.19
CA LYS A 282 9.71 -2.39 -11.78
C LYS A 282 8.76 -1.65 -10.84
N ILE A 283 8.46 -0.39 -11.12
CA ILE A 283 7.57 0.43 -10.29
C ILE A 283 6.14 -0.08 -10.36
N LEU A 284 5.63 -0.42 -11.55
CA LEU A 284 4.29 -0.97 -11.72
C LEU A 284 4.13 -2.29 -10.96
N LYS A 285 5.15 -3.15 -10.98
CA LYS A 285 5.16 -4.39 -10.20
C LYS A 285 5.05 -4.10 -8.70
N ASN A 286 5.86 -3.18 -8.19
CA ASN A 286 5.81 -2.79 -6.77
C ASN A 286 4.47 -2.15 -6.41
N TYR A 287 3.94 -1.24 -7.23
CA TYR A 287 2.64 -0.60 -7.01
C TYR A 287 1.49 -1.62 -6.97
N LYS A 288 1.48 -2.59 -7.88
CA LYS A 288 0.50 -3.69 -7.87
C LYS A 288 0.63 -4.57 -6.61
N MET A 289 1.84 -4.79 -6.11
CA MET A 289 2.04 -5.51 -4.84
C MET A 289 1.41 -4.80 -3.63
N CYS A 290 1.16 -3.50 -3.70
CA CYS A 290 0.51 -2.75 -2.62
C CYS A 290 -1.01 -2.90 -2.62
N CYS A 291 -1.61 -3.06 -3.81
CA CYS A 291 -3.05 -3.15 -3.97
C CYS A 291 -3.59 -4.45 -3.33
N PRO A 292 -4.55 -4.40 -2.39
CA PRO A 292 -5.14 -5.59 -1.79
C PRO A 292 -5.75 -6.56 -2.80
N CYS A 293 -6.30 -6.05 -3.91
CA CYS A 293 -6.89 -6.86 -4.97
C CYS A 293 -5.82 -7.54 -5.85
N ALA A 294 -4.74 -6.84 -6.18
CA ALA A 294 -3.64 -7.44 -6.94
C ALA A 294 -2.75 -8.34 -6.07
N ARG A 295 -2.68 -8.13 -4.74
CA ARG A 295 -2.09 -9.10 -3.80
C ARG A 295 -2.85 -10.43 -3.82
N ARG A 296 -4.19 -10.39 -3.88
CA ARG A 296 -5.04 -11.58 -4.04
C ARG A 296 -4.80 -12.25 -5.40
N ALA A 297 -4.79 -11.49 -6.49
CA ALA A 297 -4.55 -12.01 -7.84
C ALA A 297 -3.10 -12.50 -8.12
N LEU A 298 -2.08 -11.94 -7.46
CA LEU A 298 -0.69 -12.39 -7.64
C LEU A 298 -0.38 -13.65 -6.81
N LYS A 299 -1.13 -13.88 -5.73
CA LYS A 299 -1.09 -15.16 -5.00
C LYS A 299 -1.73 -16.30 -5.80
N SER A 300 -2.78 -16.04 -6.58
CA SER A 300 -3.35 -17.05 -7.49
C SER A 300 -2.46 -17.37 -8.70
N SER A 301 -1.45 -16.53 -8.99
CA SER A 301 -0.54 -16.69 -10.14
C SER A 301 0.85 -17.27 -9.80
N ARG A 302 1.19 -17.48 -8.52
CA ARG A 302 2.43 -18.22 -8.20
C ARG A 302 2.15 -19.72 -8.33
N PRO A 303 2.98 -20.51 -9.04
CA PRO A 303 3.02 -21.94 -8.75
C PRO A 303 3.48 -22.04 -7.29
N MET A 304 2.56 -22.41 -6.40
CA MET A 304 2.81 -22.51 -4.96
C MET A 304 3.59 -23.78 -4.61
N TYR A 305 4.59 -24.13 -5.42
CA TYR A 305 5.63 -25.07 -5.07
C TYR A 305 6.94 -24.28 -5.01
N GLY A 306 7.20 -23.68 -3.85
CA GLY A 306 8.57 -23.47 -3.46
C GLY A 306 9.24 -24.84 -3.46
N ALA A 307 10.37 -24.98 -4.17
CA ALA A 307 11.20 -26.16 -4.11
C ALA A 307 11.62 -26.35 -2.64
N VAL A 308 10.86 -27.16 -1.91
CA VAL A 308 11.27 -27.66 -0.61
C VAL A 308 12.37 -28.67 -0.91
N THR A 309 13.61 -28.33 -0.60
CA THR A 309 14.71 -29.29 -0.55
C THR A 309 14.45 -30.22 0.63
N SER A 310 13.59 -31.24 0.45
CA SER A 310 13.37 -32.30 1.43
C SER A 310 12.81 -33.54 0.73
N PHE A 311 13.70 -34.50 0.49
CA PHE A 311 13.48 -35.77 -0.21
C PHE A 311 12.53 -36.78 0.50
N LEU A 312 11.75 -36.37 1.50
CA LEU A 312 10.88 -37.28 2.28
C LEU A 312 9.41 -36.84 2.41
N HIS A 313 8.96 -35.80 1.70
CA HIS A 313 7.58 -35.31 1.84
C HIS A 313 6.49 -36.13 1.11
N SER A 314 6.82 -37.28 0.52
CA SER A 314 5.87 -38.11 -0.24
C SER A 314 4.82 -38.85 0.62
N LEU A 315 4.74 -38.54 1.93
CA LEU A 315 3.89 -39.25 2.89
C LEU A 315 2.76 -38.40 3.48
N ILE A 316 2.65 -37.10 3.14
CA ILE A 316 1.50 -36.27 3.51
C ILE A 316 0.73 -35.96 2.24
N ILE A 317 -0.33 -36.72 1.98
CA ILE A 317 -1.31 -36.39 0.94
C ILE A 317 -2.04 -35.15 1.47
N PRO A 318 -1.94 -33.97 0.81
CA PRO A 318 -2.74 -32.82 1.22
C PRO A 318 -4.23 -33.18 1.04
N ASN A 319 -4.98 -33.14 2.14
CA ASN A 319 -6.42 -33.36 2.10
C ASN A 319 -7.09 -32.13 1.49
N GLU A 320 -8.00 -32.36 0.53
CA GLU A 320 -8.84 -31.30 -0.05
C GLU A 320 -9.73 -30.71 1.06
N PRO A 321 -9.70 -29.39 1.30
CA PRO A 321 -10.51 -28.75 2.34
C PRO A 321 -12.01 -28.98 2.15
N ARG A 322 -12.72 -29.21 3.27
CA ARG A 322 -14.17 -29.46 3.29
C ARG A 322 -14.88 -28.38 4.09
N PHE A 323 -15.96 -27.84 3.54
CA PHE A 323 -16.73 -26.76 4.16
C PHE A 323 -18.20 -27.15 4.32
N ALA A 324 -18.80 -26.78 5.45
CA ALA A 324 -20.25 -26.89 5.65
C ALA A 324 -20.92 -25.56 5.26
N MET A 325 -21.85 -25.59 4.30
CA MET A 325 -22.59 -24.42 3.85
C MET A 325 -24.05 -24.51 4.29
N PHE A 326 -24.50 -23.53 5.07
CA PHE A 326 -25.85 -23.47 5.64
C PHE A 326 -26.32 -22.01 5.79
N GLY A 327 -27.61 -21.79 6.00
CA GLY A 327 -28.15 -20.45 6.30
C GLY A 327 -29.41 -20.09 5.50
N PRO A 328 -30.12 -19.04 5.92
CA PRO A 328 -31.40 -18.63 5.33
C PRO A 328 -31.29 -18.25 3.86
N GLY A 329 -30.16 -17.68 3.42
CA GLY A 329 -29.96 -17.26 2.03
C GLY A 329 -29.94 -18.42 1.01
N LEU A 330 -29.80 -19.68 1.46
CA LEU A 330 -29.93 -20.84 0.58
C LEU A 330 -31.38 -21.13 0.17
N GLU A 331 -32.35 -20.63 0.94
CA GLU A 331 -33.76 -20.98 0.83
C GLU A 331 -34.66 -19.76 0.58
N GLU A 332 -34.26 -18.57 1.03
CA GLU A 332 -35.09 -17.37 0.99
C GLU A 332 -34.96 -16.52 -0.27
N LEU A 333 -33.81 -16.58 -0.96
CA LEU A 333 -33.57 -15.77 -2.16
C LEU A 333 -34.46 -16.21 -3.34
N ASN A 334 -34.82 -15.26 -4.19
CA ASN A 334 -35.56 -15.54 -5.43
C ASN A 334 -34.70 -16.34 -6.40
N THR A 335 -33.43 -15.97 -6.50
CA THR A 335 -32.42 -16.68 -7.30
C THR A 335 -31.71 -17.71 -6.44
N SER A 336 -31.68 -18.96 -6.90
CA SER A 336 -31.05 -20.04 -6.14
C SER A 336 -29.52 -20.00 -6.31
N LEU A 337 -28.83 -19.57 -5.26
CA LEU A 337 -27.37 -19.62 -5.16
C LEU A 337 -26.78 -20.96 -5.61
N VAL A 338 -27.38 -22.06 -5.15
CA VAL A 338 -26.85 -23.39 -5.43
C VAL A 338 -27.01 -23.78 -6.89
N LEU A 339 -28.12 -23.39 -7.54
CA LEU A 339 -28.25 -23.61 -8.98
C LEU A 339 -27.18 -22.84 -9.75
N SER A 340 -26.95 -21.57 -9.39
CA SER A 340 -25.90 -20.75 -10.01
C SER A 340 -24.51 -21.36 -9.85
N LEU A 341 -24.20 -21.90 -8.66
CA LEU A 341 -22.94 -22.63 -8.39
C LEU A 341 -22.81 -23.89 -9.26
N MET A 342 -23.89 -24.66 -9.44
CA MET A 342 -23.87 -25.86 -10.27
C MET A 342 -23.74 -25.56 -11.77
N SER A 343 -24.18 -24.38 -12.22
CA SER A 343 -24.06 -23.94 -13.61
C SER A 343 -22.79 -23.17 -13.92
N SER A 344 -21.92 -22.93 -12.93
CA SER A 344 -20.68 -22.16 -13.12
C SER A 344 -19.61 -22.97 -13.86
N GLU A 345 -19.18 -22.49 -15.03
CA GLU A 345 -18.05 -23.08 -15.76
C GLU A 345 -16.71 -22.79 -15.08
N GLU A 346 -16.58 -21.62 -14.43
CA GLU A 346 -15.35 -21.17 -13.77
C GLU A 346 -14.98 -22.04 -12.56
N LEU A 347 -15.98 -22.57 -11.84
CA LEU A 347 -15.79 -23.39 -10.65
C LEU A 347 -15.79 -24.91 -10.95
N SER A 348 -16.16 -25.33 -12.16
CA SER A 348 -16.19 -26.72 -12.63
C SER A 348 -16.74 -27.75 -11.60
N PRO A 349 -18.01 -27.61 -11.16
CA PRO A 349 -18.58 -28.45 -10.12
C PRO A 349 -18.61 -29.93 -10.52
N THR A 350 -18.07 -30.77 -9.65
CA THR A 350 -18.03 -32.24 -9.82
C THR A 350 -18.64 -32.91 -8.59
N ALA A 351 -19.31 -34.05 -8.79
CA ALA A 351 -19.82 -34.84 -7.67
C ALA A 351 -18.68 -35.26 -6.73
N GLY A 352 -18.88 -35.12 -5.42
CA GLY A 352 -17.88 -35.51 -4.43
C GLY A 352 -17.56 -37.01 -4.49
N LEU A 353 -16.32 -37.38 -4.15
CA LEU A 353 -15.84 -38.76 -4.23
C LEU A 353 -16.63 -39.70 -3.28
N PRO A 354 -17.02 -40.92 -3.72
CA PRO A 354 -17.83 -41.86 -2.93
C PRO A 354 -17.21 -42.25 -1.58
N HIS A 355 -15.87 -42.32 -1.49
CA HIS A 355 -15.17 -42.66 -0.24
C HIS A 355 -15.24 -41.57 0.84
N ARG A 356 -15.76 -40.37 0.53
CA ARG A 356 -15.93 -39.24 1.46
C ARG A 356 -17.39 -38.97 1.82
N GLN A 357 -18.27 -39.92 1.52
CA GLN A 357 -19.69 -39.84 1.81
C GLN A 357 -19.94 -39.85 3.32
N ILE A 358 -20.74 -38.90 3.79
CA ILE A 358 -21.27 -38.91 5.16
C ILE A 358 -22.66 -39.52 5.10
N ASP A 359 -22.90 -40.54 5.93
CA ASP A 359 -24.17 -41.26 5.99
C ASP A 359 -25.36 -40.31 6.18
N GLY A 360 -26.29 -40.33 5.23
CA GLY A 360 -27.50 -39.50 5.23
C GLY A 360 -27.35 -38.10 4.62
N ILE A 361 -26.14 -37.66 4.26
CA ILE A 361 -25.89 -36.31 3.71
C ILE A 361 -25.27 -36.37 2.32
N GLY A 362 -24.42 -37.36 2.03
CA GLY A 362 -23.72 -37.48 0.75
C GLY A 362 -22.25 -37.05 0.81
N SER A 363 -21.60 -36.98 -0.36
CA SER A 363 -20.18 -36.61 -0.51
C SER A 363 -19.95 -35.12 -0.78
N GLY A 364 -21.02 -34.32 -0.83
CA GLY A 364 -20.95 -32.91 -1.20
C GLY A 364 -20.63 -32.68 -2.67
N VAL A 365 -20.33 -31.42 -3.01
CA VAL A 365 -19.91 -31.03 -4.37
C VAL A 365 -18.48 -30.50 -4.29
N SER A 366 -17.62 -31.06 -5.14
CA SER A 366 -16.25 -30.62 -5.28
C SER A 366 -16.15 -29.55 -6.36
N PHE A 367 -15.44 -28.48 -6.05
CA PHE A 367 -15.20 -27.37 -6.96
C PHE A 367 -13.69 -27.24 -7.19
N GLN A 368 -13.31 -26.75 -8.37
CA GLN A 368 -11.93 -26.51 -8.73
C GLN A 368 -11.76 -25.07 -9.19
N LEU A 369 -10.97 -24.31 -8.44
CA LEU A 369 -10.64 -22.92 -8.74
C LEU A 369 -9.33 -22.87 -9.55
N SER A 370 -9.37 -22.24 -10.72
CA SER A 370 -8.21 -21.96 -11.59
C SER A 370 -7.33 -23.19 -11.87
N ASN A 371 -7.93 -24.38 -11.94
CA ASN A 371 -7.27 -25.68 -12.10
C ASN A 371 -6.23 -26.06 -11.03
N GLN A 372 -6.08 -25.31 -9.93
CA GLN A 372 -5.04 -25.53 -8.92
C GLN A 372 -5.59 -25.88 -7.54
N HIS A 373 -6.70 -25.27 -7.11
CA HIS A 373 -7.24 -25.46 -5.77
C HIS A 373 -8.54 -26.25 -5.83
N LYS A 374 -8.58 -27.41 -5.19
CA LYS A 374 -9.77 -28.25 -5.07
C LYS A 374 -10.31 -28.18 -3.65
N PHE A 375 -11.62 -27.97 -3.54
CA PHE A 375 -12.31 -27.95 -2.25
C PHE A 375 -13.70 -28.58 -2.38
N ASN A 376 -14.26 -29.03 -1.26
CA ASN A 376 -15.53 -29.72 -1.21
C ASN A 376 -16.50 -28.95 -0.31
N ILE A 377 -17.72 -28.71 -0.79
CA ILE A 377 -18.78 -28.07 -0.01
C ILE A 377 -19.91 -29.07 0.26
N LEU A 378 -20.24 -29.24 1.54
CA LEU A 378 -21.41 -29.94 2.04
C LEU A 378 -22.54 -28.92 2.23
N ILE A 379 -23.48 -28.90 1.28
CA ILE A 379 -24.61 -27.97 1.29
C ILE A 379 -25.73 -28.57 2.15
N LEU A 380 -26.06 -27.88 3.25
CA LEU A 380 -27.04 -28.32 4.24
C LEU A 380 -28.35 -27.56 4.06
N TYR A 381 -29.37 -28.26 3.57
CA TYR A 381 -30.74 -27.74 3.47
C TYR A 381 -31.56 -28.18 4.68
N SER A 382 -32.40 -27.26 5.17
CA SER A 382 -33.36 -27.57 6.24
C SER A 382 -34.72 -28.03 5.70
N THR A 383 -35.09 -27.59 4.50
CA THR A 383 -36.41 -27.83 3.90
C THR A 383 -36.34 -28.27 2.44
N THR A 384 -37.37 -29.01 1.99
CA THR A 384 -37.48 -29.45 0.59
C THR A 384 -38.00 -28.34 -0.32
N ARG A 385 -37.71 -28.40 -1.64
CA ARG A 385 -38.21 -27.41 -2.63
C ARG A 385 -39.72 -27.17 -2.53
N LYS A 386 -40.52 -28.22 -2.33
CA LYS A 386 -41.99 -28.13 -2.19
C LYS A 386 -42.43 -27.44 -0.89
N GLU A 387 -41.68 -27.60 0.19
CA GLU A 387 -41.95 -26.91 1.47
C GLU A 387 -41.57 -25.43 1.37
N ARG A 388 -40.49 -25.10 0.65
CA ARG A 388 -40.08 -23.71 0.36
C ARG A 388 -41.11 -22.97 -0.48
N ASP A 389 -41.58 -23.60 -1.56
CA ASP A 389 -42.58 -22.99 -2.45
C ASP A 389 -43.88 -22.67 -1.67
N ARG A 390 -44.31 -23.55 -0.74
CA ARG A 390 -45.48 -23.32 0.12
C ARG A 390 -45.25 -22.25 1.19
N ALA A 391 -44.10 -22.25 1.87
CA ALA A 391 -43.76 -21.23 2.89
C ALA A 391 -43.66 -19.82 2.28
N ARG A 392 -43.22 -19.72 1.02
CA ARG A 392 -43.21 -18.47 0.24
C ARG A 392 -44.61 -17.96 -0.09
N GLU A 393 -45.53 -18.84 -0.47
CA GLU A 393 -46.94 -18.48 -0.71
C GLU A 393 -47.64 -18.04 0.59
N GLU A 394 -47.35 -18.73 1.71
CA GLU A 394 -48.04 -18.53 3.00
C GLU A 394 -47.40 -17.45 3.90
N HIS A 395 -46.26 -16.87 3.52
CA HIS A 395 -45.47 -15.92 4.35
C HIS A 395 -45.15 -16.44 5.76
N THR A 396 -45.00 -17.75 5.92
CA THR A 396 -44.71 -18.43 7.19
C THR A 396 -43.26 -18.89 7.24
N SER A 397 -42.62 -18.79 8.41
CA SER A 397 -41.25 -19.30 8.61
C SER A 397 -41.27 -20.83 8.64
N ALA A 398 -40.51 -21.47 7.75
CA ALA A 398 -40.41 -22.92 7.72
C ALA A 398 -39.55 -23.41 8.91
N VAL A 399 -40.07 -24.39 9.66
CA VAL A 399 -39.35 -24.94 10.83
C VAL A 399 -38.03 -25.57 10.39
N ASN A 400 -36.92 -25.07 10.91
CA ASN A 400 -35.58 -25.55 10.55
C ASN A 400 -35.31 -26.93 11.17
N LYS A 401 -35.35 -27.97 10.33
CA LYS A 401 -35.17 -29.38 10.74
C LYS A 401 -33.73 -29.75 11.13
N MET A 402 -32.77 -28.83 10.97
CA MET A 402 -31.36 -29.06 11.32
C MET A 402 -31.08 -28.89 12.82
N PHE A 403 -31.99 -28.24 13.56
CA PHE A 403 -31.81 -27.91 14.97
C PHE A 403 -32.94 -28.47 15.84
N ASN A 404 -32.59 -29.03 16.97
CA ASN A 404 -33.51 -29.35 18.06
C ASN A 404 -33.52 -28.18 19.05
N LEU A 405 -34.70 -27.61 19.26
CA LEU A 405 -34.91 -26.59 20.29
C LEU A 405 -34.93 -27.26 21.67
N GLN A 406 -33.98 -26.90 22.53
CA GLN A 406 -34.00 -27.27 23.94
C GLN A 406 -34.62 -26.11 24.73
N LEU A 407 -35.84 -26.30 25.25
CA LEU A 407 -36.40 -25.39 26.24
C LEU A 407 -35.67 -25.58 27.56
N GLY A 408 -34.84 -24.61 27.94
CA GLY A 408 -34.34 -24.51 29.31
C GLY A 408 -35.42 -23.94 30.25
N ASP A 409 -35.27 -24.23 31.55
CA ASP A 409 -36.19 -23.78 32.61
C ASP A 409 -36.19 -22.23 32.77
N ASP A 410 -35.19 -21.54 32.21
CA ASP A 410 -35.10 -20.08 32.15
C ASP A 410 -35.64 -19.53 30.80
N GLN A 411 -36.79 -18.86 30.86
CA GLN A 411 -37.55 -18.31 29.72
C GLN A 411 -36.87 -17.18 28.90
N ARG A 412 -35.54 -17.11 28.85
CA ARG A 412 -34.83 -15.99 28.17
C ARG A 412 -33.83 -16.36 27.08
N ARG A 413 -33.59 -17.64 26.78
CA ARG A 413 -32.71 -18.00 25.64
C ARG A 413 -33.07 -19.36 25.03
N SER A 414 -33.52 -19.36 23.78
CA SER A 414 -33.67 -20.56 22.95
C SER A 414 -32.30 -21.21 22.75
N ARG A 415 -32.08 -22.40 23.31
CA ARG A 415 -30.82 -23.15 23.13
C ARG A 415 -31.01 -24.17 22.01
N TYR A 416 -30.35 -23.96 20.89
CA TYR A 416 -30.41 -24.87 19.74
C TYR A 416 -29.30 -25.92 19.85
N SER A 417 -29.62 -27.14 19.43
CA SER A 417 -28.65 -28.24 19.30
C SER A 417 -28.75 -28.88 17.93
N VAL A 418 -27.63 -29.23 17.34
CA VAL A 418 -27.54 -29.77 15.98
C VAL A 418 -27.94 -31.25 15.96
N ILE A 419 -28.66 -31.71 14.93
CA ILE A 419 -29.03 -33.13 14.77
C ILE A 419 -27.79 -34.03 14.57
N PRO A 420 -27.82 -35.32 15.00
CA PRO A 420 -26.63 -36.19 14.98
C PRO A 420 -25.93 -36.35 13.62
N GLN A 421 -26.69 -36.30 12.51
CA GLN A 421 -26.11 -36.37 11.17
C GLN A 421 -25.26 -35.14 10.84
N ILE A 422 -25.70 -33.96 11.28
CA ILE A 422 -24.98 -32.70 11.04
C ILE A 422 -23.84 -32.53 12.05
N GLN A 423 -23.93 -33.12 13.25
CA GLN A 423 -22.78 -33.20 14.17
C GLN A 423 -21.57 -33.86 13.51
N LYS A 424 -21.79 -34.98 12.78
CA LYS A 424 -20.73 -35.63 11.98
C LYS A 424 -20.17 -34.73 10.88
N VAL A 425 -20.98 -33.84 10.31
CA VAL A 425 -20.49 -32.83 9.35
C VAL A 425 -19.62 -31.82 10.07
N CYS A 426 -20.10 -31.26 11.17
CA CYS A 426 -19.35 -30.34 11.99
C CYS A 426 -18.02 -30.94 12.46
N GLU A 427 -17.93 -32.25 12.69
CA GLU A 427 -16.68 -32.94 13.03
C GLU A 427 -15.72 -33.11 11.84
N ALA A 428 -16.25 -33.21 10.62
CA ALA A 428 -15.48 -33.57 9.42
C ALA A 428 -15.06 -32.37 8.54
N VAL A 429 -15.50 -31.15 8.86
CA VAL A 429 -15.22 -29.95 8.05
C VAL A 429 -14.12 -29.07 8.65
N ASP A 430 -13.37 -28.46 7.74
CA ASP A 430 -12.26 -27.55 8.01
C ASP A 430 -12.72 -26.10 8.22
N GLY A 431 -13.94 -25.77 7.81
CA GLY A 431 -14.54 -24.44 7.98
C GLY A 431 -16.02 -24.40 7.68
N PHE A 432 -16.62 -23.22 7.90
CA PHE A 432 -18.06 -22.99 7.79
C PHE A 432 -18.37 -21.85 6.81
N ILE A 433 -19.48 -21.99 6.08
CA ILE A 433 -20.02 -20.96 5.20
C ILE A 433 -21.47 -20.69 5.65
N TYR A 434 -21.72 -19.51 6.19
CA TYR A 434 -23.07 -19.04 6.54
C TYR A 434 -23.62 -18.14 5.45
N VAL A 435 -24.75 -18.52 4.85
CA VAL A 435 -25.39 -17.75 3.78
C VAL A 435 -26.53 -16.94 4.37
N ALA A 436 -26.30 -15.63 4.53
CA ALA A 436 -27.27 -14.69 5.07
C ALA A 436 -28.08 -14.05 3.93
N ASN A 437 -29.36 -13.76 4.19
CA ASN A 437 -30.19 -12.97 3.28
C ASN A 437 -29.94 -11.48 3.57
N ALA A 438 -29.35 -10.75 2.63
CA ALA A 438 -29.01 -9.33 2.78
C ALA A 438 -29.99 -8.39 2.05
N GLU A 439 -31.14 -8.90 1.60
CA GLU A 439 -32.15 -8.09 0.91
C GLU A 439 -32.85 -7.16 1.91
N ALA A 440 -32.86 -5.85 1.64
CA ALA A 440 -33.28 -4.83 2.61
C ALA A 440 -34.76 -4.91 3.06
N HIS A 441 -35.57 -5.71 2.38
CA HIS A 441 -36.98 -5.94 2.75
C HIS A 441 -37.15 -7.12 3.71
N LYS A 442 -36.09 -7.92 3.95
CA LYS A 442 -36.12 -9.05 4.85
C LYS A 442 -36.19 -8.59 6.31
N ARG A 443 -37.06 -9.24 7.08
CA ARG A 443 -37.11 -9.13 8.54
C ARG A 443 -36.34 -10.29 9.15
N HIS A 444 -35.41 -9.97 10.02
CA HIS A 444 -34.50 -10.92 10.64
C HIS A 444 -34.87 -11.19 12.09
N GLU A 445 -34.68 -12.43 12.50
CA GLU A 445 -34.68 -12.86 13.91
C GLU A 445 -33.22 -13.08 14.32
N TRP A 446 -32.48 -11.98 14.48
CA TRP A 446 -31.01 -11.99 14.67
C TRP A 446 -30.55 -12.89 15.82
N GLN A 447 -31.35 -12.97 16.89
CA GLN A 447 -31.05 -13.80 18.04
C GLN A 447 -31.09 -15.29 17.70
N ASP A 448 -32.00 -15.72 16.83
CA ASP A 448 -32.11 -17.11 16.39
C ASP A 448 -31.03 -17.44 15.36
N GLU A 449 -30.77 -16.54 14.40
CA GLU A 449 -29.67 -16.70 13.44
C GLU A 449 -28.31 -16.86 14.13
N PHE A 450 -28.00 -16.00 15.10
CA PHE A 450 -26.78 -16.12 15.89
C PHE A 450 -26.73 -17.43 16.69
N SER A 451 -27.86 -17.87 17.25
CA SER A 451 -27.91 -19.11 18.02
C SER A 451 -27.74 -20.35 17.13
N HIS A 452 -28.22 -20.32 15.88
CA HIS A 452 -27.97 -21.35 14.87
C HIS A 452 -26.49 -21.41 14.47
N ILE A 453 -25.85 -20.26 14.27
CA ILE A 453 -24.40 -20.16 14.00
C ILE A 453 -23.60 -20.77 15.15
N MET A 454 -23.93 -20.40 16.39
CA MET A 454 -23.25 -20.91 17.59
C MET A 454 -23.42 -22.43 17.75
N ALA A 455 -24.60 -22.98 17.42
CA ALA A 455 -24.84 -24.41 17.49
C ALA A 455 -24.02 -25.19 16.44
N MET A 456 -23.88 -24.66 15.22
CA MET A 456 -23.09 -25.28 14.15
C MET A 456 -21.58 -25.20 14.39
N THR A 457 -21.12 -24.12 15.02
CA THR A 457 -19.71 -23.81 15.24
C THR A 457 -19.24 -24.17 16.66
N ASP A 458 -19.98 -25.05 17.35
CA ASP A 458 -19.65 -25.46 18.72
C ASP A 458 -18.23 -26.08 18.77
N PRO A 459 -17.34 -25.60 19.66
CA PRO A 459 -15.99 -26.14 19.80
C PRO A 459 -15.97 -27.61 20.24
N ALA A 460 -17.07 -28.16 20.74
CA ALA A 460 -17.20 -29.59 21.03
C ALA A 460 -17.04 -30.47 19.77
N PHE A 461 -17.37 -29.95 18.58
CA PHE A 461 -17.26 -30.69 17.32
C PHE A 461 -15.90 -30.51 16.64
N GLY A 462 -15.00 -29.67 17.15
CA GLY A 462 -13.68 -29.47 16.56
C GLY A 462 -13.05 -28.13 16.93
N SER A 463 -11.83 -27.88 16.44
CA SER A 463 -11.04 -26.70 16.80
C SER A 463 -11.80 -25.38 16.61
N SER A 464 -11.64 -24.45 17.55
CA SER A 464 -12.10 -23.05 17.43
C SER A 464 -11.29 -22.24 16.41
N GLY A 465 -10.24 -22.83 15.83
CA GLY A 465 -9.45 -22.20 14.77
C GLY A 465 -10.08 -22.30 13.38
N ARG A 466 -11.23 -22.94 13.20
CA ARG A 466 -11.83 -23.14 11.88
C ARG A 466 -12.48 -21.85 11.39
N PRO A 467 -12.17 -21.36 10.17
CA PRO A 467 -12.71 -20.10 9.70
C PRO A 467 -14.21 -20.19 9.37
N MET A 468 -14.88 -19.05 9.50
CA MET A 468 -16.30 -18.86 9.18
C MET A 468 -16.48 -17.75 8.15
N LEU A 469 -16.86 -18.13 6.93
CA LEU A 469 -17.23 -17.19 5.88
C LEU A 469 -18.72 -16.88 5.96
N VAL A 470 -19.10 -15.61 6.06
CA VAL A 470 -20.49 -15.15 6.01
C VAL A 470 -20.74 -14.50 4.65
N LEU A 471 -21.58 -15.13 3.82
CA LEU A 471 -22.00 -14.59 2.55
C LEU A 471 -23.25 -13.72 2.75
N SER A 472 -23.10 -12.42 2.54
CA SER A 472 -24.16 -11.40 2.56
C SER A 472 -24.84 -11.37 1.18
N CYS A 473 -25.81 -12.28 0.98
CA CYS A 473 -26.35 -12.59 -0.35
C CYS A 473 -27.61 -11.79 -0.68
N ILE A 474 -27.69 -11.32 -1.93
CA ILE A 474 -28.92 -10.82 -2.57
C ILE A 474 -29.20 -11.62 -3.84
N SER A 475 -30.46 -11.67 -4.29
CA SER A 475 -30.82 -12.41 -5.51
C SER A 475 -30.11 -11.86 -6.75
N GLU A 476 -30.18 -10.54 -6.95
CA GLU A 476 -29.69 -9.83 -8.14
C GLU A 476 -29.18 -8.42 -7.78
N ALA A 477 -28.30 -7.84 -8.61
CA ALA A 477 -27.66 -6.54 -8.38
C ALA A 477 -28.62 -5.36 -8.17
N HIS A 478 -29.84 -5.44 -8.70
CA HIS A 478 -30.83 -4.37 -8.61
C HIS A 478 -31.62 -4.38 -7.28
N VAL A 479 -31.52 -5.46 -6.50
CA VAL A 479 -32.20 -5.58 -5.21
C VAL A 479 -31.47 -4.73 -4.18
N LYS A 480 -32.21 -3.87 -3.46
CA LYS A 480 -31.65 -3.03 -2.40
C LYS A 480 -31.03 -3.91 -1.31
N ARG A 481 -29.73 -3.72 -1.06
CA ARG A 481 -28.93 -4.45 -0.08
C ARG A 481 -28.87 -3.75 1.29
N MET A 482 -28.86 -4.54 2.36
CA MET A 482 -28.40 -4.11 3.68
C MET A 482 -26.85 -4.14 3.73
N PRO A 483 -26.17 -3.05 4.13
CA PRO A 483 -24.71 -3.04 4.13
C PRO A 483 -24.13 -4.10 5.07
N CYS A 484 -23.09 -4.81 4.62
CA CYS A 484 -22.47 -5.93 5.34
C CYS A 484 -21.97 -5.60 6.76
N PHE A 485 -21.56 -4.36 7.02
CA PHE A 485 -21.18 -3.92 8.37
C PHE A 485 -22.35 -4.00 9.36
N TYR A 486 -23.56 -3.61 8.94
CA TYR A 486 -24.76 -3.74 9.78
C TYR A 486 -25.11 -5.20 10.02
N LEU A 487 -25.05 -6.04 8.97
CA LEU A 487 -25.26 -7.48 9.09
C LEU A 487 -24.30 -8.12 10.09
N ALA A 488 -23.01 -7.77 10.03
CA ALA A 488 -22.00 -8.26 10.96
C ALA A 488 -22.28 -7.84 12.41
N HIS A 489 -22.73 -6.60 12.60
CA HIS A 489 -23.06 -6.05 13.91
C HIS A 489 -24.27 -6.75 14.54
N GLU A 490 -25.36 -6.90 13.78
CA GLU A 490 -26.60 -7.53 14.22
C GLU A 490 -26.44 -9.03 14.49
N LEU A 491 -25.62 -9.73 13.70
CA LEU A 491 -25.24 -11.12 13.97
C LEU A 491 -24.21 -11.26 15.10
N HIS A 492 -23.78 -10.17 15.73
CA HIS A 492 -22.86 -10.19 16.87
C HIS A 492 -21.58 -11.01 16.63
N LEU A 493 -21.05 -10.97 15.39
CA LEU A 493 -19.94 -11.84 14.95
C LEU A 493 -18.66 -11.63 15.79
N SER A 494 -18.49 -10.47 16.42
CA SER A 494 -17.40 -10.21 17.36
C SER A 494 -17.35 -11.15 18.58
N HIS A 495 -18.45 -11.83 18.90
CA HIS A 495 -18.52 -12.80 19.99
C HIS A 495 -18.18 -14.24 19.53
N LEU A 496 -17.93 -14.46 18.23
CA LEU A 496 -17.48 -15.75 17.72
C LEU A 496 -15.99 -15.94 18.04
N ASN A 497 -15.65 -17.12 18.55
CA ASN A 497 -14.27 -17.51 18.84
C ASN A 497 -13.53 -18.04 17.59
N HIS A 498 -14.11 -17.87 16.41
CA HIS A 498 -13.61 -18.34 15.12
C HIS A 498 -13.16 -17.13 14.27
N PRO A 499 -12.12 -17.24 13.43
CA PRO A 499 -11.83 -16.23 12.42
C PRO A 499 -13.02 -16.10 11.48
N TRP A 500 -13.48 -14.88 11.20
CA TRP A 500 -14.65 -14.66 10.36
C TRP A 500 -14.44 -13.53 9.35
N MET A 501 -15.17 -13.61 8.23
CA MET A 501 -15.25 -12.55 7.23
C MET A 501 -16.68 -12.46 6.69
N VAL A 502 -17.18 -11.25 6.52
CA VAL A 502 -18.44 -11.01 5.80
C VAL A 502 -18.12 -10.57 4.37
N GLN A 503 -18.63 -11.30 3.40
CA GLN A 503 -18.44 -11.04 1.98
C GLN A 503 -19.78 -10.81 1.31
N ASP A 504 -19.94 -9.64 0.71
CA ASP A 504 -21.08 -9.31 -0.12
C ASP A 504 -21.12 -10.20 -1.36
N MET A 505 -22.32 -10.71 -1.67
CA MET A 505 -22.51 -11.70 -2.74
C MET A 505 -23.81 -11.47 -3.52
N GLU A 506 -23.78 -11.76 -4.82
CA GLU A 506 -24.96 -11.85 -5.69
C GLU A 506 -25.18 -13.30 -6.13
N ALA A 507 -26.41 -13.81 -5.96
CA ALA A 507 -26.73 -15.20 -6.28
C ALA A 507 -26.77 -15.47 -7.79
N ASP A 508 -27.23 -14.52 -8.61
CA ASP A 508 -27.33 -14.67 -10.06
C ASP A 508 -25.94 -14.73 -10.74
N THR A 509 -25.09 -13.75 -10.44
CA THR A 509 -23.78 -13.59 -11.11
C THR A 509 -22.63 -14.30 -10.39
N LEU A 510 -22.86 -14.80 -9.18
CA LEU A 510 -21.83 -15.26 -8.24
C LEU A 510 -20.77 -14.21 -7.90
N THR A 511 -21.03 -12.93 -8.18
CA THR A 511 -20.10 -11.83 -7.86
C THR A 511 -19.81 -11.82 -6.37
N GLY A 512 -18.53 -11.80 -6.01
CA GLY A 512 -18.06 -11.83 -4.63
C GLY A 512 -17.85 -13.23 -4.04
N PHE A 513 -18.38 -14.30 -4.65
CA PHE A 513 -18.22 -15.67 -4.15
C PHE A 513 -16.75 -16.12 -4.15
N LEU A 514 -16.05 -15.92 -5.27
CA LEU A 514 -14.65 -16.32 -5.45
C LEU A 514 -13.74 -15.68 -4.40
N SER A 515 -13.89 -14.37 -4.17
CA SER A 515 -13.12 -13.66 -3.16
C SER A 515 -13.37 -14.18 -1.74
N GLY A 516 -14.61 -14.60 -1.45
CA GLY A 516 -14.95 -15.24 -0.18
C GLY A 516 -14.26 -16.60 0.00
N ILE A 517 -14.29 -17.43 -1.03
CA ILE A 517 -13.67 -18.76 -1.02
C ILE A 517 -12.14 -18.68 -0.97
N GLU A 518 -11.52 -17.75 -1.70
CA GLU A 518 -10.07 -17.53 -1.64
C GLU A 518 -9.60 -17.24 -0.21
N TRP A 519 -10.27 -16.33 0.49
CA TRP A 519 -9.98 -16.05 1.91
C TRP A 519 -10.14 -17.29 2.78
N LEU A 520 -11.23 -18.04 2.57
CA LEU A 520 -11.52 -19.24 3.36
C LEU A 520 -10.44 -20.32 3.20
N LEU A 521 -9.93 -20.52 1.98
CA LEU A 521 -8.84 -21.45 1.70
C LEU A 521 -7.51 -20.99 2.34
N GLU A 522 -7.18 -19.70 2.26
CA GLU A 522 -5.97 -19.14 2.89
C GLU A 522 -5.97 -19.35 4.41
N GLU A 523 -7.12 -19.16 5.07
CA GLU A 523 -7.24 -19.35 6.52
C GLU A 523 -7.04 -20.80 6.95
N VAL A 524 -7.53 -21.77 6.16
CA VAL A 524 -7.32 -23.21 6.44
C VAL A 524 -5.86 -23.59 6.26
N GLU A 525 -5.20 -23.12 5.20
CA GLU A 525 -3.79 -23.42 4.91
C GLU A 525 -2.84 -22.81 5.94
N SER A 526 -3.15 -21.63 6.48
CA SER A 526 -2.32 -20.96 7.49
C SER A 526 -2.15 -21.76 8.80
N LYS A 527 -3.04 -22.74 9.04
CA LYS A 527 -3.11 -23.53 10.27
C LYS A 527 -2.65 -24.98 10.11
N GLN A 528 -2.37 -25.45 8.89
CA GLN A 528 -1.73 -26.75 8.72
C GLN A 528 -0.25 -26.63 9.16
N PRO A 529 0.23 -27.50 10.08
CA PRO A 529 1.64 -27.50 10.45
C PRO A 529 2.48 -27.77 9.20
N ARG A 530 3.42 -26.86 8.92
CA ARG A 530 4.38 -26.97 7.80
C ARG A 530 5.38 -28.11 8.02
#